data_AF-A0A0S8JNE4-F1
#
_entry.id   AF-A0A0S8JNE4-F1
#
_cell.length_a   1.000
_cell.length_b   1.000
_cell.length_c   1.000
_cell.angle_alpha   90.00
_cell.angle_beta   90.00
_cell.angle_gamma   90.00
#
_symmetry.space_group_name_H-M   'P 1'
#
loop_
_entity.id
_entity.type
_entity.pdbx_description
1 polymer ?
#
loop_
_entity_poly.entity_id
_entity_poly.type
_entity_poly.pdbx_seq_one_letter_code
_entity_poly.pdbx_strand_id
1 'polypeptide(L)'
;MRIHCRELMRALLCLLIVAGCSSRQQLRVSLDAEDEFALAKKAFDERQWDRAAEGFKRLMFDHPESGLVDDAQFYLAETYLAQEEYELAIVEYRQLSRNHPRSEYADDADFSIGLAYYRRSPAFDLDQQFTEQAIEAFNVFLVRHPRSPLVAEAESKRKELRERLARKEYENGLLYLRLGHIESAQIYFEIVRDQYRDTEWRARAEKKLLEIASDSVSSSDRPAAGWSEVLDISEPRTNSYTSRNNARSIGGDWTGTVHIVWQEAREAGDIVLYREWDGVEWSESRRLSDEEERALSPALAVDVANSVHVVWERDMGDRDALAYRMRGAGGWSEVEV
;
A
#
# COMPACT_ATOMS: atom_id res chain seq x y z
N MET A 1 4.70 -42.37 -70.04
CA MET A 1 5.37 -42.58 -68.73
C MET A 1 5.13 -41.49 -67.67
N ARG A 2 4.76 -40.24 -68.00
CA ARG A 2 4.57 -39.18 -66.99
C ARG A 2 3.20 -39.18 -66.26
N ILE A 3 2.16 -39.74 -66.88
CA ILE A 3 0.80 -39.78 -66.30
C ILE A 3 0.69 -40.85 -65.20
N HIS A 4 1.32 -42.01 -65.39
CA HIS A 4 1.32 -43.08 -64.39
C HIS A 4 2.10 -42.73 -63.12
N CYS A 5 3.08 -41.81 -63.22
CA CYS A 5 3.87 -41.33 -62.08
C CYS A 5 3.05 -40.38 -61.16
N ARG A 6 2.11 -39.59 -61.71
CA ARG A 6 1.22 -38.73 -60.90
C ARG A 6 0.14 -39.52 -60.18
N GLU A 7 -0.40 -40.57 -60.80
CA GLU A 7 -1.38 -41.46 -60.16
C GLU A 7 -0.73 -42.33 -59.06
N LEU A 8 0.49 -42.83 -59.29
CA LEU A 8 1.28 -43.52 -58.26
C LEU A 8 1.65 -42.60 -57.08
N MET A 9 1.98 -41.33 -57.35
CA MET A 9 2.34 -40.36 -56.32
C MET A 9 1.12 -39.90 -55.49
N ARG A 10 -0.07 -39.84 -56.10
CA ARG A 10 -1.35 -39.60 -55.38
C ARG A 10 -1.75 -40.78 -54.52
N ALA A 11 -1.59 -42.01 -55.02
CA ALA A 11 -1.85 -43.22 -54.25
C ALA A 11 -0.89 -43.37 -53.05
N LEU A 12 0.39 -43.01 -53.20
CA LEU A 12 1.38 -43.01 -52.13
C LEU A 12 1.08 -41.95 -51.05
N LEU A 13 0.60 -40.77 -51.46
CA LEU A 13 0.22 -39.69 -50.55
C LEU A 13 -1.04 -40.04 -49.74
N CYS A 14 -2.03 -40.71 -50.35
CA CYS A 14 -3.21 -41.20 -49.63
C CYS A 14 -2.87 -42.34 -48.63
N LEU A 15 -1.89 -43.20 -48.96
CA LEU A 15 -1.44 -44.27 -48.05
C LEU A 15 -0.74 -43.71 -46.80
N LEU A 16 -0.01 -42.60 -46.93
CA LEU A 16 0.67 -41.92 -45.82
C LEU A 16 -0.30 -41.23 -44.85
N ILE A 17 -1.47 -40.78 -45.32
CA ILE A 17 -2.49 -40.13 -44.47
C ILE A 17 -3.23 -41.14 -43.58
N VAL A 18 -3.43 -42.38 -44.07
CA VAL A 18 -4.11 -43.44 -43.30
C VAL A 18 -3.18 -44.07 -42.24
N ALA A 19 -1.86 -44.06 -42.46
CA ALA A 19 -0.89 -44.52 -41.47
C ALA A 19 -0.73 -43.57 -40.26
N GLY A 20 -1.25 -42.33 -40.35
CA GLY A 20 -1.24 -41.35 -39.26
C GLY A 20 -2.27 -41.59 -38.16
N CYS A 21 -3.25 -42.47 -38.39
CA CYS A 21 -4.22 -42.88 -37.37
C CYS A 21 -3.89 -44.27 -36.82
N SER A 22 -2.68 -44.46 -36.27
CA SER A 22 -2.55 -45.46 -35.22
C SER A 22 -3.17 -44.86 -33.96
N SER A 23 -4.46 -45.10 -33.74
CA SER A 23 -5.04 -45.01 -32.42
C SER A 23 -4.23 -45.94 -31.53
N ARG A 24 -3.28 -45.37 -30.79
CA ARG A 24 -2.54 -46.06 -29.75
C ARG A 24 -3.54 -46.27 -28.62
N GLN A 25 -4.41 -47.27 -28.81
CA GLN A 25 -5.30 -47.79 -27.79
C GLN A 25 -4.35 -48.39 -26.75
N GLN A 26 -3.88 -47.53 -25.84
CA GLN A 26 -3.16 -47.97 -24.66
C GLN A 26 -4.09 -49.00 -24.02
N LEU A 27 -3.64 -50.25 -23.97
CA LEU A 27 -4.21 -51.22 -23.05
C LEU A 27 -4.21 -50.52 -21.70
N ARG A 28 -5.40 -50.11 -21.24
CA ARG A 28 -5.59 -49.58 -19.89
C ARG A 28 -5.45 -50.80 -19.00
N VAL A 29 -4.19 -51.16 -18.71
CA VAL A 29 -3.86 -52.08 -17.65
C VAL A 29 -4.46 -51.42 -16.42
N SER A 30 -5.52 -52.00 -15.87
CA SER A 30 -6.07 -51.56 -14.59
C SER A 30 -4.99 -51.87 -13.57
N LEU A 31 -4.24 -50.84 -13.21
CA LEU A 31 -3.32 -50.89 -12.09
C LEU A 31 -4.16 -50.96 -10.81
N ASP A 32 -3.61 -51.59 -9.77
CA ASP A 32 -4.21 -51.44 -8.45
C ASP A 32 -3.92 -50.03 -7.88
N ALA A 33 -4.58 -49.68 -6.78
CA ALA A 33 -4.45 -48.34 -6.21
C ALA A 33 -3.02 -48.01 -5.76
N GLU A 34 -2.24 -49.01 -5.32
CA GLU A 34 -0.86 -48.83 -4.86
C GLU A 34 0.07 -48.50 -6.02
N ASP A 35 -0.03 -49.24 -7.13
CA ASP A 35 0.73 -49.01 -8.34
C ASP A 35 0.36 -47.67 -9.01
N GLU A 36 -0.93 -47.31 -9.02
CA GLU A 36 -1.38 -46.00 -9.53
C GLU A 36 -0.81 -44.85 -8.71
N PHE A 37 -0.85 -44.97 -7.38
CA PHE A 37 -0.30 -43.97 -6.48
C PHE A 37 1.21 -43.83 -6.69
N ALA A 38 1.94 -44.95 -6.72
CA ALA A 38 3.39 -44.96 -6.90
C ALA A 38 3.80 -44.31 -8.24
N LEU A 39 3.05 -44.57 -9.31
CA LEU A 39 3.28 -43.95 -10.61
C LEU A 39 3.04 -42.44 -10.59
N ALA A 40 1.91 -42.00 -10.00
CA ALA A 40 1.57 -40.58 -9.86
C ALA A 40 2.60 -39.85 -8.98
N LYS A 41 3.01 -40.46 -7.87
CA LYS A 41 4.01 -39.95 -6.94
C LYS A 41 5.39 -39.83 -7.59
N LYS A 42 5.78 -40.81 -8.41
CA LYS A 42 7.01 -40.70 -9.21
C LYS A 42 6.95 -39.51 -10.18
N ALA A 43 5.83 -39.31 -10.86
CA ALA A 43 5.66 -38.15 -11.74
C ALA A 43 5.73 -36.83 -10.95
N PHE A 44 5.16 -36.79 -9.74
CA PHE A 44 5.25 -35.65 -8.82
C PHE A 44 6.71 -35.36 -8.45
N ASP A 45 7.47 -36.38 -8.04
CA ASP A 45 8.88 -36.24 -7.65
C ASP A 45 9.76 -35.79 -8.84
N GLU A 46 9.41 -36.22 -10.06
CA GLU A 46 10.04 -35.79 -11.31
C GLU A 46 9.53 -34.42 -11.81
N ARG A 47 8.67 -33.72 -11.04
CA ARG A 47 8.06 -32.42 -11.36
C ARG A 47 7.22 -32.43 -12.65
N GLN A 48 6.71 -33.59 -13.04
CA GLN A 48 5.79 -33.75 -14.16
C GLN A 48 4.37 -33.51 -13.67
N TRP A 49 4.08 -32.25 -13.33
CA TRP A 49 2.87 -31.86 -12.60
C TRP A 49 1.57 -32.31 -13.28
N ASP A 50 1.44 -32.11 -14.59
CA ASP A 50 0.23 -32.52 -15.32
C ASP A 50 -0.02 -34.03 -15.23
N ARG A 51 1.05 -34.83 -15.33
CA ARG A 51 0.97 -36.30 -15.22
C ARG A 51 0.69 -36.75 -13.80
N ALA A 52 1.27 -36.08 -12.81
CA ALA A 52 1.02 -36.33 -11.41
C ALA A 52 -0.45 -36.06 -11.08
N ALA A 53 -0.97 -34.88 -11.46
CA ALA A 53 -2.35 -34.49 -11.25
C ALA A 53 -3.34 -35.46 -11.93
N GLU A 54 -3.05 -35.87 -13.17
CA GLU A 54 -3.87 -36.87 -13.87
C GLU A 54 -3.85 -38.23 -13.14
N GLY A 55 -2.69 -38.67 -12.68
CA GLY A 55 -2.52 -39.92 -11.93
C GLY A 55 -3.30 -39.93 -10.61
N PHE A 56 -3.18 -38.87 -9.80
CA PHE A 56 -3.90 -38.77 -8.53
C PHE A 56 -5.42 -38.69 -8.72
N LYS A 57 -5.90 -37.90 -9.70
CA LYS A 57 -7.34 -37.85 -10.05
C LYS A 57 -7.86 -39.21 -10.49
N ARG A 58 -7.06 -39.95 -11.27
CA ARG A 58 -7.42 -41.28 -11.74
C ARG A 58 -7.55 -42.25 -10.57
N LEU A 59 -6.60 -42.27 -9.65
CA LEU A 59 -6.66 -43.11 -8.45
C LEU A 59 -7.93 -42.83 -7.66
N MET A 60 -8.24 -41.56 -7.38
CA MET A 60 -9.44 -41.18 -6.61
C MET A 60 -10.75 -41.58 -7.32
N PHE A 61 -10.75 -41.64 -8.65
CA PHE A 61 -11.93 -41.99 -9.45
C PHE A 61 -12.08 -43.50 -9.65
N ASP A 62 -10.99 -44.19 -9.99
CA ASP A 62 -10.99 -45.62 -10.29
C ASP A 62 -11.02 -46.46 -8.98
N HIS A 63 -10.50 -45.94 -7.85
CA HIS A 63 -10.38 -46.64 -6.56
C HIS A 63 -10.89 -45.81 -5.35
N PRO A 64 -12.16 -45.36 -5.32
CA PRO A 64 -12.68 -44.43 -4.31
C PRO A 64 -12.74 -44.96 -2.87
N GLU A 65 -12.68 -46.28 -2.68
CA GLU A 65 -12.63 -46.94 -1.36
C GLU A 65 -11.21 -47.20 -0.85
N SER A 66 -10.19 -46.87 -1.65
CA SER A 66 -8.79 -47.08 -1.28
C SER A 66 -8.40 -46.24 -0.07
N GLY A 67 -7.53 -46.82 0.77
CA GLY A 67 -6.91 -46.09 1.88
C GLY A 67 -5.93 -45.00 1.44
N LEU A 68 -5.62 -44.91 0.13
CA LEU A 68 -4.70 -43.93 -0.47
C LEU A 68 -5.43 -42.72 -1.08
N VAL A 69 -6.76 -42.62 -0.93
CA VAL A 69 -7.54 -41.53 -1.53
C VAL A 69 -7.19 -40.18 -0.91
N ASP A 70 -6.95 -40.13 0.40
CA ASP A 70 -6.52 -38.91 1.08
C ASP A 70 -5.07 -38.55 0.75
N ASP A 71 -4.15 -39.52 0.67
CA ASP A 71 -2.81 -39.29 0.12
C ASP A 71 -2.88 -38.69 -1.29
N ALA A 72 -3.64 -39.31 -2.19
CA ALA A 72 -3.76 -38.86 -3.57
C ALA A 72 -4.35 -37.45 -3.65
N GLN A 73 -5.37 -37.16 -2.83
CA GLN A 73 -5.95 -35.81 -2.79
C GLN A 73 -4.97 -34.77 -2.23
N PHE A 74 -4.17 -35.12 -1.22
CA PHE A 74 -3.12 -34.25 -0.72
C PHE A 74 -2.09 -33.93 -1.80
N TYR A 75 -1.53 -34.95 -2.45
CA TYR A 75 -0.52 -34.74 -3.49
C TYR A 75 -1.07 -34.07 -4.75
N LEU A 76 -2.36 -34.25 -5.06
CA LEU A 76 -3.04 -33.47 -6.09
C LEU A 76 -3.05 -31.98 -5.74
N ALA A 77 -3.37 -31.64 -4.48
CA ALA A 77 -3.34 -30.26 -4.01
C ALA A 77 -1.91 -29.67 -4.04
N GLU A 78 -0.91 -30.44 -3.59
CA GLU A 78 0.51 -30.07 -3.66
C GLU A 78 0.96 -29.82 -5.12
N THR A 79 0.46 -30.62 -6.06
CA THR A 79 0.76 -30.46 -7.50
C THR A 79 0.26 -29.12 -8.00
N TYR A 80 -0.99 -28.77 -7.71
CA TYR A 80 -1.54 -27.46 -8.07
C TYR A 80 -0.82 -26.32 -7.37
N LEU A 81 -0.45 -26.48 -6.10
CA LEU A 81 0.31 -25.47 -5.37
C LEU A 81 1.68 -25.22 -6.01
N ALA A 82 2.34 -26.28 -6.50
CA ALA A 82 3.61 -26.21 -7.21
C ALA A 82 3.49 -25.57 -8.61
N GLN A 83 2.33 -25.69 -9.25
CA GLN A 83 2.00 -25.00 -10.51
C GLN A 83 1.52 -23.56 -10.31
N GLU A 84 1.45 -23.08 -9.06
CA GLU A 84 0.86 -21.78 -8.69
C GLU A 84 -0.64 -21.67 -9.05
N GLU A 85 -1.31 -22.81 -9.24
CA GLU A 85 -2.75 -22.94 -9.44
C GLU A 85 -3.47 -22.95 -8.08
N TYR A 86 -3.29 -21.86 -7.34
CA TYR A 86 -3.68 -21.74 -5.93
C TYR A 86 -5.16 -22.04 -5.69
N GLU A 87 -6.07 -21.61 -6.56
CA GLU A 87 -7.51 -21.87 -6.43
C GLU A 87 -7.83 -23.36 -6.44
N LEU A 88 -7.21 -24.11 -7.35
CA LEU A 88 -7.40 -25.56 -7.43
C LEU A 88 -6.77 -26.23 -6.21
N ALA A 89 -5.56 -25.83 -5.82
CA ALA A 89 -4.90 -26.32 -4.61
C ALA A 89 -5.79 -26.14 -3.37
N ILE A 90 -6.34 -24.94 -3.16
CA ILE A 90 -7.24 -24.63 -2.05
C ILE A 90 -8.50 -25.50 -2.08
N VAL A 91 -9.08 -25.75 -3.27
CA VAL A 91 -10.26 -26.62 -3.39
C VAL A 91 -9.93 -28.04 -2.92
N GLU A 92 -8.80 -28.60 -3.34
CA GLU A 92 -8.39 -29.96 -2.99
C GLU A 92 -7.99 -30.10 -1.51
N TYR A 93 -7.20 -29.17 -0.96
CA TYR A 93 -6.88 -29.18 0.49
C TYR A 93 -8.13 -29.07 1.36
N ARG A 94 -9.10 -28.23 0.95
CA ARG A 94 -10.39 -28.11 1.65
C ARG A 94 -11.22 -29.39 1.56
N GLN A 95 -11.17 -30.10 0.43
CA GLN A 95 -11.85 -31.39 0.31
C GLN A 95 -11.22 -32.42 1.23
N LEU A 96 -9.88 -32.53 1.27
CA LEU A 96 -9.18 -33.41 2.19
C LEU A 96 -9.56 -33.09 3.64
N SER A 97 -9.47 -31.83 4.04
CA SER A 97 -9.74 -31.40 5.43
C SER A 97 -11.19 -31.59 5.88
N ARG A 98 -12.14 -31.70 4.93
CA ARG A 98 -13.56 -31.98 5.20
C ARG A 98 -13.90 -33.46 5.16
N ASN A 99 -13.42 -34.16 4.14
CA ASN A 99 -13.79 -35.54 3.86
C ASN A 99 -12.93 -36.53 4.66
N HIS A 100 -11.67 -36.16 4.92
CA HIS A 100 -10.66 -36.98 5.59
C HIS A 100 -10.04 -36.25 6.79
N PRO A 101 -10.83 -35.80 7.79
CA PRO A 101 -10.33 -35.00 8.92
C PRO A 101 -9.39 -35.77 9.88
N ARG A 102 -9.21 -37.08 9.67
CA ARG A 102 -8.27 -37.93 10.42
C ARG A 102 -7.04 -38.35 9.58
N SER A 103 -6.94 -37.85 8.34
CA SER A 103 -5.77 -38.05 7.50
C SER A 103 -4.53 -37.53 8.22
N GLU A 104 -3.38 -38.16 7.97
CA GLU A 104 -2.11 -37.64 8.48
C GLU A 104 -1.76 -36.27 7.89
N TYR A 105 -2.32 -35.92 6.72
CA TYR A 105 -2.13 -34.63 6.06
C TYR A 105 -3.19 -33.58 6.42
N ALA A 106 -4.07 -33.86 7.38
CA ALA A 106 -5.18 -32.96 7.69
C ALA A 106 -4.70 -31.58 8.18
N ASP A 107 -3.63 -31.54 8.96
CA ASP A 107 -3.03 -30.28 9.43
C ASP A 107 -2.19 -29.61 8.33
N ASP A 108 -1.40 -30.38 7.58
CA ASP A 108 -0.68 -29.91 6.39
C ASP A 108 -1.62 -29.25 5.37
N ALA A 109 -2.81 -29.83 5.13
CA ALA A 109 -3.79 -29.31 4.20
C ALA A 109 -4.41 -27.99 4.69
N ASP A 110 -4.84 -27.91 5.95
CA ASP A 110 -5.39 -26.67 6.52
C ASP A 110 -4.33 -25.55 6.54
N PHE A 111 -3.06 -25.87 6.84
CA PHE A 111 -1.94 -24.93 6.74
C PHE A 111 -1.71 -24.46 5.29
N SER A 112 -1.74 -25.40 4.34
CA SER A 112 -1.44 -25.13 2.93
C SER A 112 -2.50 -24.27 2.25
N ILE A 113 -3.76 -24.29 2.73
CA ILE A 113 -4.77 -23.29 2.33
C ILE A 113 -4.31 -21.87 2.68
N GLY A 114 -3.82 -21.67 3.92
CA GLY A 114 -3.26 -20.39 4.35
C GLY A 114 -2.04 -20.00 3.53
N LEU A 115 -1.16 -20.95 3.24
CA LEU A 115 0.02 -20.74 2.41
C LEU A 115 -0.31 -20.33 0.97
N ALA A 116 -1.32 -20.96 0.36
CA ALA A 116 -1.78 -20.63 -0.98
C ALA A 116 -2.29 -19.18 -1.05
N TYR A 117 -3.13 -18.76 -0.10
CA TYR A 117 -3.56 -17.37 -0.02
C TYR A 117 -2.41 -16.41 0.30
N TYR A 118 -1.48 -16.80 1.18
CA TYR A 118 -0.30 -16.01 1.52
C TYR A 118 0.57 -15.74 0.28
N ARG A 119 0.81 -16.75 -0.57
CA ARG A 119 1.59 -16.61 -1.81
C ARG A 119 0.91 -15.70 -2.84
N ARG A 120 -0.42 -15.58 -2.80
CA ARG A 120 -1.20 -14.66 -3.63
C ARG A 120 -1.34 -13.26 -3.05
N SER A 121 -1.05 -13.08 -1.77
CA SER A 121 -1.20 -11.80 -1.08
C SER A 121 -0.25 -10.77 -1.71
N PRO A 122 -0.77 -9.65 -2.22
CA PRO A 122 0.04 -8.66 -2.91
C PRO A 122 0.80 -7.75 -1.92
N ALA A 123 1.54 -6.77 -2.44
CA ALA A 123 2.12 -5.69 -1.64
C ALA A 123 1.03 -4.87 -0.91
N PHE A 124 1.41 -4.14 0.14
CA PHE A 124 0.49 -3.50 1.09
C PHE A 124 -0.44 -2.45 0.46
N ASP A 125 -0.02 -1.80 -0.61
CA ASP A 125 -0.69 -0.70 -1.28
C ASP A 125 -1.84 -1.15 -2.20
N LEU A 126 -1.88 -2.44 -2.54
CA LEU A 126 -2.90 -3.03 -3.42
C LEU A 126 -4.12 -3.55 -2.65
N ASP A 127 -5.10 -4.09 -3.37
CA ASP A 127 -6.26 -4.78 -2.77
C ASP A 127 -5.80 -5.95 -1.88
N GLN A 128 -6.32 -6.02 -0.66
CA GLN A 128 -5.82 -6.94 0.37
C GLN A 128 -6.74 -8.16 0.58
N GLN A 129 -7.67 -8.46 -0.32
CA GLN A 129 -8.62 -9.56 -0.15
C GLN A 129 -7.91 -10.90 0.13
N PHE A 130 -6.84 -11.21 -0.62
CA PHE A 130 -6.06 -12.45 -0.40
C PHE A 130 -5.27 -12.44 0.91
N THR A 131 -4.83 -11.25 1.37
CA THR A 131 -4.15 -11.08 2.66
C THR A 131 -5.09 -11.43 3.81
N GLU A 132 -6.33 -10.94 3.77
CA GLU A 132 -7.37 -11.22 4.76
C GLU A 132 -7.77 -12.71 4.74
N GLN A 133 -7.95 -13.28 3.55
CA GLN A 133 -8.24 -14.72 3.40
C GLN A 133 -7.12 -15.61 3.94
N ALA A 134 -5.84 -15.21 3.76
CA ALA A 134 -4.71 -15.93 4.32
C ALA A 134 -4.69 -15.88 5.85
N ILE A 135 -4.93 -14.70 6.45
CA ILE A 135 -5.02 -14.55 7.92
C ILE A 135 -6.12 -15.45 8.47
N GLU A 136 -7.30 -15.45 7.84
CA GLU A 136 -8.42 -16.27 8.29
C GLU A 136 -8.12 -17.78 8.18
N ALA A 137 -7.53 -18.21 7.07
CA ALA A 137 -7.11 -19.60 6.90
C ALA A 137 -6.08 -20.03 7.96
N PHE A 138 -5.08 -19.19 8.26
CA PHE A 138 -4.15 -19.48 9.35
C PHE A 138 -4.82 -19.49 10.72
N ASN A 139 -5.80 -18.62 10.99
CA ASN A 139 -6.57 -18.67 12.23
C ASN A 139 -7.35 -19.98 12.38
N VAL A 140 -8.01 -20.43 11.30
CA VAL A 140 -8.69 -21.73 11.27
C VAL A 140 -7.72 -22.86 11.57
N PHE A 141 -6.55 -22.88 10.91
CA PHE A 141 -5.50 -23.87 11.17
C PHE A 141 -5.04 -23.86 12.64
N LEU A 142 -4.72 -22.69 13.21
CA LEU A 142 -4.25 -22.55 14.58
C LEU A 142 -5.29 -23.01 15.62
N VAL A 143 -6.58 -22.83 15.34
CA VAL A 143 -7.67 -23.30 16.19
C VAL A 143 -7.90 -24.81 16.06
N ARG A 144 -7.86 -25.35 14.83
CA ARG A 144 -8.12 -26.77 14.58
C ARG A 144 -6.95 -27.68 14.98
N HIS A 145 -5.71 -27.21 14.77
CA HIS A 145 -4.49 -28.00 14.91
C HIS A 145 -3.48 -27.36 15.87
N PRO A 146 -3.86 -27.07 17.14
CA PRO A 146 -3.03 -26.30 18.08
C PRO A 146 -1.73 -27.01 18.52
N ARG A 147 -1.54 -28.28 18.15
CA ARG A 147 -0.34 -29.08 18.45
C ARG A 147 0.47 -29.46 17.21
N SER A 148 0.07 -29.00 16.04
CA SER A 148 0.82 -29.26 14.80
C SER A 148 2.23 -28.64 14.88
N PRO A 149 3.26 -29.29 14.33
CA PRO A 149 4.60 -28.69 14.23
C PRO A 149 4.61 -27.39 13.40
N LEU A 150 3.59 -27.15 12.56
CA LEU A 150 3.48 -25.98 11.70
C LEU A 150 2.89 -24.73 12.39
N VAL A 151 2.47 -24.84 13.67
CA VAL A 151 1.89 -23.72 14.44
C VAL A 151 2.78 -22.48 14.44
N ALA A 152 4.08 -22.64 14.74
CA ALA A 152 5.00 -21.51 14.81
C ALA A 152 5.17 -20.82 13.43
N GLU A 153 5.19 -21.60 12.35
CA GLU A 153 5.28 -21.06 11.00
C GLU A 153 3.99 -20.32 10.60
N ALA A 154 2.83 -20.89 10.92
CA ALA A 154 1.53 -20.25 10.67
C ALA A 154 1.40 -18.93 11.42
N GLU A 155 1.81 -18.87 12.69
CA GLU A 155 1.82 -17.63 13.47
C GLU A 155 2.75 -16.58 12.86
N SER A 156 3.94 -16.98 12.41
CA SER A 156 4.88 -16.08 11.74
C SER A 156 4.29 -15.50 10.46
N LYS A 157 3.77 -16.35 9.55
CA LYS A 157 3.16 -15.89 8.29
C LYS A 157 1.93 -15.03 8.54
N ARG A 158 1.07 -15.40 9.50
CA ARG A 158 -0.07 -14.58 9.91
C ARG A 158 0.39 -13.21 10.42
N LYS A 159 1.44 -13.16 11.24
CA LYS A 159 1.98 -11.89 11.73
C LYS A 159 2.49 -11.02 10.58
N GLU A 160 3.23 -11.58 9.62
CA GLU A 160 3.69 -10.83 8.44
C GLU A 160 2.54 -10.22 7.62
N LEU A 161 1.44 -10.96 7.45
CA LEU A 161 0.23 -10.46 6.79
C LEU A 161 -0.41 -9.33 7.59
N ARG A 162 -0.44 -9.44 8.92
CA ARG A 162 -0.94 -8.38 9.81
C ARG A 162 -0.06 -7.14 9.79
N GLU A 163 1.27 -7.28 9.74
CA GLU A 163 2.21 -6.18 9.54
C GLU A 163 1.94 -5.43 8.22
N ARG A 164 1.59 -6.17 7.16
CA ARG A 164 1.23 -5.60 5.86
C ARG A 164 -0.06 -4.77 5.93
N LEU A 165 -1.11 -5.30 6.55
CA LEU A 165 -2.36 -4.57 6.73
C LEU A 165 -2.17 -3.34 7.63
N ALA A 166 -1.45 -3.48 8.74
CA ALA A 166 -1.17 -2.39 9.66
C ALA A 166 -0.37 -1.26 8.99
N ARG A 167 0.61 -1.61 8.13
CA ARG A 167 1.33 -0.63 7.31
C ARG A 167 0.38 0.13 6.39
N LYS A 168 -0.53 -0.56 5.70
CA LYS A 168 -1.49 0.08 4.79
C LYS A 168 -2.33 1.14 5.52
N GLU A 169 -2.90 0.78 6.66
CA GLU A 169 -3.70 1.72 7.46
C GLU A 169 -2.86 2.88 8.00
N TYR A 170 -1.63 2.61 8.43
CA TYR A 170 -0.72 3.67 8.90
C TYR A 170 -0.37 4.67 7.78
N GLU A 171 -0.08 4.20 6.58
CA GLU A 171 0.23 5.04 5.42
C GLU A 171 -0.99 5.83 4.94
N ASN A 172 -2.21 5.27 5.07
CA ASN A 172 -3.46 6.02 4.87
C ASN A 172 -3.57 7.17 5.89
N GLY A 173 -3.28 6.90 7.17
CA GLY A 173 -3.24 7.95 8.20
C GLY A 173 -2.25 9.07 7.85
N LEU A 174 -1.04 8.73 7.40
CA LEU A 174 -0.05 9.71 6.94
C LEU A 174 -0.50 10.48 5.68
N LEU A 175 -1.23 9.84 4.76
CA LEU A 175 -1.80 10.51 3.61
C LEU A 175 -2.83 11.57 4.03
N TYR A 176 -3.75 11.23 4.93
CA TYR A 176 -4.75 12.18 5.42
C TYR A 176 -4.13 13.34 6.20
N LEU A 177 -3.05 13.10 6.96
CA LEU A 177 -2.27 14.19 7.57
C LEU A 177 -1.72 15.15 6.51
N ARG A 178 -1.11 14.62 5.43
CA ARG A 178 -0.58 15.44 4.33
C ARG A 178 -1.64 16.25 3.58
N LEU A 179 -2.90 15.80 3.64
CA LEU A 179 -4.04 16.50 3.06
C LEU A 179 -4.72 17.48 4.03
N GLY A 180 -4.23 17.58 5.28
CA GLY A 180 -4.81 18.45 6.32
C GLY A 180 -6.07 17.88 7.00
N HIS A 181 -6.41 16.62 6.76
CA HIS A 181 -7.59 15.97 7.34
C HIS A 181 -7.23 15.21 8.63
N ILE A 182 -7.06 15.96 9.71
CA ILE A 182 -6.57 15.43 11.00
C ILE A 182 -7.51 14.38 11.60
N GLU A 183 -8.82 14.64 11.63
CA GLU A 183 -9.81 13.69 12.17
C GLU A 183 -9.79 12.34 11.40
N SER A 184 -9.69 12.39 10.07
CA SER A 184 -9.57 11.18 9.26
C SER A 184 -8.27 10.43 9.55
N ALA A 185 -7.15 11.16 9.66
CA ALA A 185 -5.88 10.54 10.02
C ALA A 185 -5.90 9.87 11.39
N GLN A 186 -6.55 10.48 12.39
CA GLN A 186 -6.75 9.88 13.70
C GLN A 186 -7.45 8.52 13.57
N ILE A 187 -8.56 8.42 12.83
CA ILE A 187 -9.29 7.16 12.63
C ILE A 187 -8.35 6.04 12.15
N TYR A 188 -7.51 6.31 11.16
CA TYR A 188 -6.57 5.32 10.64
C TYR A 188 -5.51 4.90 11.68
N PHE A 189 -4.93 5.85 12.41
CA PHE A 189 -3.99 5.50 13.48
C PHE A 189 -4.66 4.76 14.65
N GLU A 190 -5.92 5.05 14.95
CA GLU A 190 -6.70 4.30 15.94
C GLU A 190 -6.98 2.87 15.49
N ILE A 191 -7.31 2.66 14.21
CA ILE A 191 -7.42 1.32 13.61
C ILE A 191 -6.12 0.54 13.82
N VAL A 192 -4.96 1.16 13.52
CA VAL A 192 -3.64 0.54 13.73
C VAL A 192 -3.41 0.18 15.20
N ARG A 193 -3.65 1.14 16.11
CA ARG A 193 -3.50 0.95 17.57
C ARG A 193 -4.36 -0.20 18.09
N ASP A 194 -5.64 -0.23 17.69
CA ASP A 194 -6.65 -1.06 18.32
C ASP A 194 -6.73 -2.46 17.72
N GLN A 195 -6.60 -2.58 16.40
CA GLN A 195 -6.78 -3.84 15.67
C GLN A 195 -5.46 -4.59 15.44
N TYR A 196 -4.31 -3.90 15.39
CA TYR A 196 -3.01 -4.47 15.04
C TYR A 196 -2.01 -4.44 16.20
N ARG A 197 -2.47 -4.81 17.40
CA ARG A 197 -1.72 -4.70 18.67
C ARG A 197 -0.40 -5.47 18.74
N ASP A 198 -0.28 -6.50 17.90
CA ASP A 198 0.84 -7.43 17.78
C ASP A 198 1.90 -6.99 16.75
N THR A 199 1.67 -5.86 16.07
CA THR A 199 2.54 -5.33 15.01
C THR A 199 3.43 -4.19 15.50
N GLU A 200 4.56 -3.94 14.81
CA GLU A 200 5.41 -2.79 15.11
C GLU A 200 4.72 -1.43 14.83
N TRP A 201 3.73 -1.42 13.94
CA TRP A 201 3.01 -0.22 13.54
C TRP A 201 2.15 0.38 14.65
N ARG A 202 1.71 -0.44 15.61
CA ARG A 202 0.95 0.01 16.77
C ARG A 202 1.66 1.15 17.51
N ALA A 203 2.93 0.95 17.86
CA ALA A 203 3.70 1.96 18.59
C ALA A 203 3.92 3.24 17.76
N ARG A 204 4.09 3.10 16.44
CA ARG A 204 4.21 4.24 15.52
C ARG A 204 2.91 5.04 15.41
N ALA A 205 1.77 4.35 15.39
CA ALA A 205 0.45 4.97 15.36
C ALA A 205 0.13 5.68 16.68
N GLU A 206 0.43 5.05 17.83
CA GLU A 206 0.29 5.67 19.15
C GLU A 206 1.09 6.97 19.27
N LYS A 207 2.34 6.97 18.76
CA LYS A 207 3.15 8.19 18.71
C LYS A 207 2.48 9.29 17.87
N LYS A 208 1.95 8.95 16.69
CA LYS A 208 1.25 9.91 15.82
C LYS A 208 -0.02 10.48 16.47
N LEU A 209 -0.78 9.64 17.16
CA LEU A 209 -1.97 10.08 17.90
C LEU A 209 -1.60 11.05 19.03
N LEU A 210 -0.48 10.81 19.73
CA LEU A 210 0.00 11.71 20.78
C LEU A 210 0.42 13.07 20.22
N GLU A 211 1.14 13.09 19.09
CA GLU A 211 1.51 14.32 18.38
C GLU A 211 0.25 15.13 17.99
N ILE A 212 -0.75 14.47 17.42
CA ILE A 212 -2.02 15.13 17.06
C ILE A 212 -2.73 15.67 18.31
N ALA A 213 -2.74 14.90 19.40
CA ALA A 213 -3.36 15.32 20.65
C ALA A 213 -2.67 16.54 21.26
N SER A 214 -1.33 16.58 21.26
CA SER A 214 -0.59 17.75 21.76
C SER A 214 -0.88 19.02 20.95
N ASP A 215 -0.93 18.91 19.62
CA ASP A 215 -1.21 20.04 18.73
C ASP A 215 -2.65 20.56 18.95
N SER A 216 -3.60 19.65 19.19
CA SER A 216 -4.98 20.02 19.51
C SER A 216 -5.10 20.78 20.83
N VAL A 217 -4.33 20.42 21.86
CA VAL A 217 -4.32 21.11 23.15
C VAL A 217 -3.75 22.52 23.00
N SER A 218 -2.67 22.70 22.23
CA SER A 218 -2.18 24.06 21.91
C SER A 218 -3.19 24.89 21.12
N SER A 219 -4.07 24.26 20.33
CA SER A 219 -5.10 24.97 19.57
C SER A 219 -6.36 25.31 20.39
N SER A 220 -6.56 24.68 21.55
CA SER A 220 -7.75 24.88 22.39
C SER A 220 -7.78 26.20 23.16
N ASP A 221 -6.64 26.90 23.22
CA ASP A 221 -6.52 28.28 23.70
C ASP A 221 -6.97 29.32 22.64
N ARG A 222 -7.38 28.88 21.44
CA ARG A 222 -7.93 29.78 20.42
C ARG A 222 -9.29 30.34 20.87
N PRO A 223 -9.56 31.63 20.66
CA PRO A 223 -10.81 32.24 21.06
C PRO A 223 -12.03 31.53 20.43
N ALA A 224 -13.09 31.38 21.22
CA ALA A 224 -14.32 30.67 20.86
C ALA A 224 -14.98 31.22 19.57
N ALA A 225 -15.75 30.36 18.90
CA ALA A 225 -16.39 30.62 17.60
C ALA A 225 -17.02 32.02 17.48
N GLY A 226 -16.48 32.81 16.53
CA GLY A 226 -16.88 34.18 16.22
C GLY A 226 -15.76 34.92 15.47
N TRP A 227 -16.06 36.08 14.88
CA TRP A 227 -15.01 36.97 14.40
C TRP A 227 -14.34 37.65 15.60
N SER A 228 -13.01 37.76 15.59
CA SER A 228 -12.30 38.60 16.56
C SER A 228 -12.69 40.07 16.37
N GLU A 229 -12.38 40.91 17.37
CA GLU A 229 -12.43 42.35 17.15
C GLU A 229 -11.45 42.75 16.04
N VAL A 230 -11.78 43.83 15.33
CA VAL A 230 -10.91 44.40 14.28
C VAL A 230 -9.67 44.96 14.96
N LEU A 231 -8.51 44.41 14.60
CA LEU A 231 -7.21 44.84 15.11
C LEU A 231 -6.40 45.50 13.99
N ASP A 232 -5.89 46.70 14.24
CA ASP A 232 -4.86 47.29 13.40
C ASP A 232 -3.52 46.64 13.75
N ILE A 233 -3.00 45.86 12.81
CA ILE A 233 -1.76 45.09 12.94
C ILE A 233 -0.57 45.78 12.25
N SER A 234 -0.78 46.97 11.69
CA SER A 234 0.25 47.75 11.02
C SER A 234 0.97 48.72 11.96
N GLU A 235 2.06 49.32 11.49
CA GLU A 235 2.79 50.30 12.30
C GLU A 235 1.95 51.58 12.50
N PRO A 236 1.98 52.20 13.70
CA PRO A 236 1.20 53.40 13.95
C PRO A 236 1.60 54.56 13.04
N ARG A 237 0.60 55.25 12.46
CA ARG A 237 0.76 56.48 11.66
C ARG A 237 1.50 56.30 10.32
N THR A 238 1.54 55.09 9.78
CA THR A 238 2.03 54.82 8.42
C THR A 238 0.90 54.44 7.48
N ASN A 239 1.13 54.58 6.17
CA ASN A 239 0.21 54.03 5.18
C ASN A 239 0.62 52.61 4.84
N SER A 240 -0.28 51.67 5.11
CA SER A 240 -0.06 50.24 4.96
C SER A 240 -0.96 49.69 3.87
N TYR A 241 -0.39 48.84 3.01
CA TYR A 241 -1.04 48.28 1.84
C TYR A 241 -0.87 46.77 1.84
N THR A 242 -1.97 46.05 1.62
CA THR A 242 -1.87 44.68 1.11
C THR A 242 -1.27 44.70 -0.31
N SER A 243 -0.99 43.54 -0.90
CA SER A 243 -0.35 43.49 -2.22
C SER A 243 -1.13 44.29 -3.27
N ARG A 244 -0.48 45.25 -3.93
CA ARG A 244 -1.10 46.16 -4.92
C ARG A 244 -1.70 45.44 -6.14
N ASN A 245 -1.33 44.17 -6.38
CA ASN A 245 -1.72 43.38 -7.55
C ASN A 245 -2.63 42.18 -7.24
N ASN A 246 -3.38 42.20 -6.13
CA ASN A 246 -4.17 41.04 -5.65
C ASN A 246 -3.32 39.77 -5.42
N ALA A 247 -2.00 39.90 -5.28
CA ALA A 247 -1.17 38.76 -4.95
C ALA A 247 -1.48 38.30 -3.52
N ARG A 248 -1.36 37.00 -3.29
CA ARG A 248 -1.69 36.40 -1.99
C ARG A 248 -0.76 36.96 -0.91
N SER A 249 -1.30 37.75 0.01
CA SER A 249 -0.57 38.41 1.10
C SER A 249 -0.81 37.75 2.47
N ILE A 250 -1.55 36.64 2.49
CA ILE A 250 -1.88 35.85 3.69
C ILE A 250 -1.88 34.35 3.36
N GLY A 251 -1.32 33.53 4.25
CA GLY A 251 -1.26 32.07 4.12
C GLY A 251 -1.21 31.39 5.48
N GLY A 252 -1.83 30.22 5.60
CA GLY A 252 -1.76 29.41 6.81
C GLY A 252 -0.83 28.21 6.58
N ASP A 253 -0.07 27.84 7.60
CA ASP A 253 0.68 26.57 7.61
C ASP A 253 -0.14 25.43 8.21
N TRP A 254 0.40 24.20 8.16
CA TRP A 254 -0.29 23.01 8.66
C TRP A 254 -0.33 22.92 10.19
N THR A 255 0.43 23.77 10.89
CA THR A 255 0.36 23.92 12.36
C THR A 255 -0.75 24.90 12.77
N GLY A 256 -1.35 25.57 11.79
CA GLY A 256 -2.38 26.57 11.97
C GLY A 256 -1.84 27.94 12.35
N THR A 257 -0.55 28.20 12.14
CA THR A 257 0.02 29.54 12.17
C THR A 257 -0.44 30.30 10.92
N VAL A 258 -0.86 31.55 11.10
CA VAL A 258 -1.22 32.43 9.97
C VAL A 258 -0.08 33.40 9.73
N HIS A 259 0.41 33.40 8.49
CA HIS A 259 1.48 34.26 8.02
C HIS A 259 0.89 35.37 7.17
N ILE A 260 1.34 36.61 7.42
CA ILE A 260 0.98 37.76 6.61
C ILE A 260 2.21 38.51 6.16
N VAL A 261 2.12 39.08 4.96
CA VAL A 261 3.10 40.01 4.42
C VAL A 261 2.37 41.25 3.91
N TRP A 262 2.92 42.43 4.15
CA TRP A 262 2.34 43.67 3.65
C TRP A 262 3.42 44.67 3.29
N GLN A 263 3.03 45.69 2.54
CA GLN A 263 3.87 46.79 2.14
C GLN A 263 3.53 48.02 2.99
N GLU A 264 4.54 48.75 3.41
CA GLU A 264 4.36 49.95 4.20
C GLU A 264 5.13 51.13 3.60
N ALA A 265 4.46 52.26 3.41
CA ALA A 265 5.09 53.45 2.85
C ALA A 265 5.91 54.18 3.92
N ARG A 266 7.18 54.47 3.60
CA ARG A 266 8.10 55.27 4.42
C ARG A 266 8.72 56.40 3.59
N GLU A 267 9.22 57.42 4.26
CA GLU A 267 9.88 58.57 3.61
C GLU A 267 11.10 58.16 2.78
N ALA A 268 11.81 57.11 3.19
CA ALA A 268 13.02 56.59 2.52
C ALA A 268 12.73 55.54 1.43
N GLY A 269 11.47 55.16 1.21
CA GLY A 269 11.08 54.06 0.31
C GLY A 269 10.14 53.06 0.98
N ASP A 270 9.27 52.44 0.18
CA ASP A 270 8.30 51.45 0.67
C ASP A 270 9.05 50.18 1.15
N ILE A 271 8.59 49.57 2.25
CA ILE A 271 9.21 48.39 2.84
C ILE A 271 8.25 47.21 2.89
N VAL A 272 8.79 45.99 2.94
CA VAL A 272 8.02 44.76 3.10
C VAL A 272 8.16 44.24 4.54
N LEU A 273 7.02 44.08 5.20
CA LEU A 273 6.91 43.61 6.57
C LEU A 273 6.19 42.26 6.64
N TYR A 274 6.51 41.48 7.66
CA TYR A 274 5.96 40.16 7.94
C TYR A 274 5.54 40.05 9.41
N ARG A 275 4.43 39.35 9.65
CA ARG A 275 4.00 38.89 10.98
C ARG A 275 3.40 37.50 10.89
N GLU A 276 3.42 36.83 12.03
CA GLU A 276 2.71 35.57 12.26
C GLU A 276 1.77 35.64 13.45
N TRP A 277 0.67 34.90 13.33
CA TRP A 277 -0.29 34.60 14.38
C TRP A 277 -0.14 33.14 14.78
N ASP A 278 0.24 32.91 16.04
CA ASP A 278 0.48 31.57 16.57
C ASP A 278 -0.81 30.84 17.03
N GLY A 279 -1.94 31.53 17.03
CA GLY A 279 -3.21 31.04 17.58
C GLY A 279 -3.72 31.89 18.74
N VAL A 280 -2.84 32.63 19.40
CA VAL A 280 -3.12 33.42 20.61
C VAL A 280 -2.79 34.90 20.40
N GLU A 281 -1.62 35.21 19.82
CA GLU A 281 -1.19 36.59 19.57
C GLU A 281 -0.44 36.77 18.25
N TRP A 282 -0.36 38.03 17.80
CA TRP A 282 0.47 38.40 16.67
C TRP A 282 1.89 38.72 17.15
N SER A 283 2.88 38.02 16.61
CA SER A 283 4.32 38.36 16.74
C SER A 283 4.63 39.83 16.40
N GLU A 284 5.80 40.32 16.80
CA GLU A 284 6.27 41.65 16.41
C GLU A 284 6.47 41.78 14.89
N SER A 285 6.28 43.00 14.37
CA SER A 285 6.54 43.33 12.96
C SER A 285 7.99 43.06 12.59
N ARG A 286 8.22 42.21 11.59
CA ARG A 286 9.56 41.93 11.06
C ARG A 286 9.73 42.49 9.67
N ARG A 287 10.79 43.28 9.46
CA ARG A 287 11.20 43.73 8.13
C ARG A 287 11.84 42.59 7.34
N LEU A 288 11.36 42.35 6.12
CA LEU A 288 11.93 41.38 5.19
C LEU A 288 12.84 42.03 4.14
N SER A 289 12.52 43.26 3.71
CA SER A 289 13.27 44.05 2.72
C SER A 289 14.54 44.70 3.28
N ASP A 290 15.51 44.99 2.42
CA ASP A 290 16.75 45.70 2.78
C ASP A 290 16.48 47.17 3.16
N GLU A 291 17.40 47.82 3.90
CA GLU A 291 17.20 49.19 4.43
C GLU A 291 17.03 50.27 3.36
N GLU A 292 17.79 50.16 2.27
CA GLU A 292 17.93 51.17 1.22
C GLU A 292 17.11 50.84 -0.05
N GLU A 293 16.30 49.78 -0.03
CA GLU A 293 15.51 49.37 -1.19
C GLU A 293 14.06 49.85 -1.12
N ARG A 294 13.48 50.11 -2.29
CA ARG A 294 12.03 50.31 -2.43
C ARG A 294 11.38 48.98 -2.80
N ALA A 295 10.70 48.39 -1.84
CA ALA A 295 10.12 47.06 -1.91
C ALA A 295 8.59 47.14 -2.07
N LEU A 296 8.07 46.48 -3.11
CA LEU A 296 6.70 46.63 -3.58
C LEU A 296 6.02 45.27 -3.80
N SER A 297 4.69 45.26 -3.76
CA SER A 297 3.86 44.15 -4.27
C SER A 297 4.20 42.77 -3.66
N PRO A 298 4.33 42.62 -2.33
CA PRO A 298 4.74 41.34 -1.75
C PRO A 298 3.70 40.24 -1.98
N ALA A 299 4.17 39.01 -2.10
CA ALA A 299 3.35 37.81 -2.19
C ALA A 299 3.95 36.70 -1.34
N LEU A 300 3.11 35.84 -0.74
CA LEU A 300 3.56 34.70 0.04
C LEU A 300 2.91 33.37 -0.39
N ALA A 301 3.65 32.29 -0.16
CA ALA A 301 3.17 30.92 -0.21
C ALA A 301 3.76 30.14 0.97
N VAL A 302 3.05 29.09 1.40
CA VAL A 302 3.55 28.14 2.41
C VAL A 302 3.63 26.78 1.74
N ASP A 303 4.78 26.11 1.84
CA ASP A 303 4.98 24.79 1.23
C ASP A 303 4.47 23.64 2.12
N VAL A 304 4.57 22.42 1.61
CA VAL A 304 4.15 21.20 2.34
C VAL A 304 5.04 20.86 3.55
N ALA A 305 6.18 21.54 3.70
CA ALA A 305 7.10 21.40 4.82
C ALA A 305 6.95 22.53 5.86
N ASN A 306 5.91 23.37 5.75
CA ASN A 306 5.69 24.58 6.55
C ASN A 306 6.77 25.67 6.34
N SER A 307 7.49 25.64 5.23
CA SER A 307 8.38 26.74 4.86
C SER A 307 7.57 27.89 4.29
N VAL A 308 7.84 29.10 4.75
CA VAL A 308 7.20 30.32 4.25
C VAL A 308 8.08 30.92 3.16
N HIS A 309 7.52 31.11 1.97
CA HIS A 309 8.17 31.72 0.83
C HIS A 309 7.57 33.09 0.58
N VAL A 310 8.40 34.12 0.51
CA VAL A 310 7.98 35.50 0.23
C VAL A 310 8.76 36.02 -0.96
N VAL A 311 8.04 36.66 -1.89
CA VAL A 311 8.60 37.36 -3.03
C VAL A 311 8.08 38.80 -3.04
N TRP A 312 8.90 39.73 -3.51
CA TRP A 312 8.50 41.12 -3.72
C TRP A 312 9.25 41.74 -4.90
N GLU A 313 8.69 42.81 -5.44
CA GLU A 313 9.34 43.65 -6.44
C GLU A 313 10.32 44.60 -5.74
N ARG A 314 11.54 44.67 -6.26
CA ARG A 314 12.61 45.55 -5.80
C ARG A 314 12.92 46.58 -6.89
N ASP A 315 12.63 47.83 -6.63
CA ASP A 315 12.96 48.95 -7.52
C ASP A 315 14.41 49.39 -7.29
N MET A 316 15.26 49.18 -8.29
CA MET A 316 16.69 49.52 -8.28
C MET A 316 16.97 50.89 -8.93
N GLY A 317 15.93 51.64 -9.29
CA GLY A 317 16.01 52.93 -9.97
C GLY A 317 16.20 52.83 -11.49
N ASP A 318 17.05 51.91 -11.97
CA ASP A 318 17.28 51.66 -13.40
C ASP A 318 16.46 50.49 -13.96
N ARG A 319 16.04 49.57 -13.09
CA ARG A 319 15.19 48.41 -13.40
C ARG A 319 14.48 47.89 -12.14
N ASP A 320 13.42 47.13 -12.37
CA ASP A 320 12.79 46.32 -11.32
C ASP A 320 13.39 44.90 -11.33
N ALA A 321 13.62 44.36 -10.13
CA ALA A 321 14.02 42.98 -9.90
C ALA A 321 13.00 42.27 -8.99
N LEU A 322 13.06 40.94 -8.93
CA LEU A 322 12.32 40.17 -7.94
C LEU A 322 13.27 39.78 -6.83
N ALA A 323 12.90 40.12 -5.60
CA ALA A 323 13.59 39.66 -4.40
C ALA A 323 12.80 38.48 -3.80
N TYR A 324 13.54 37.52 -3.25
CA TYR A 324 13.00 36.32 -2.64
C TYR A 324 13.60 36.10 -1.25
N ARG A 325 12.77 35.59 -0.33
CA ARG A 325 13.21 35.13 0.98
C ARG A 325 12.35 33.97 1.45
N MET A 326 12.99 32.96 2.01
CA MET A 326 12.31 31.85 2.67
C MET A 326 12.59 31.76 4.16
N ARG A 327 11.61 31.28 4.92
CA ARG A 327 11.77 30.86 6.30
C ARG A 327 11.57 29.36 6.39
N GLY A 328 12.60 28.64 6.84
CA GLY A 328 12.51 27.23 7.20
C GLY A 328 12.75 27.02 8.70
N ALA A 329 13.05 25.79 9.12
CA ALA A 329 13.31 25.45 10.51
C ALA A 329 14.47 26.23 11.17
N GLY A 330 15.44 26.70 10.37
CA GLY A 330 16.58 27.51 10.82
C GLY A 330 16.32 29.02 10.89
N GLY A 331 15.09 29.48 10.60
CA GLY A 331 14.76 30.88 10.49
C GLY A 331 14.78 31.39 9.05
N TRP A 332 14.87 32.71 8.89
CA TRP A 332 14.87 33.38 7.59
C TRP A 332 16.22 33.29 6.91
N SER A 333 16.21 32.92 5.63
CA SER A 333 17.33 33.01 4.69
C SER A 333 17.77 34.47 4.46
N GLU A 334 18.93 34.64 3.82
CA GLU A 334 19.32 35.93 3.23
C GLU A 334 18.41 36.26 2.04
N VAL A 335 18.38 37.54 1.64
CA VAL A 335 17.60 37.96 0.47
C VAL A 335 18.32 37.51 -0.80
N GLU A 336 17.63 36.76 -1.65
CA GLU A 336 18.10 36.35 -2.96
C GLU A 336 17.51 37.27 -4.03
N VAL A 337 18.33 37.71 -5.00
CA VAL A 337 17.99 38.69 -6.06
C VAL A 337 18.31 38.15 -7.44
#